data_AF-A0A257QUB4-F1
#
_entry.id   AF-A0A257QUB4-F1
#
_cell.length_a   1.000
_cell.length_b   1.000
_cell.length_c   1.000
_cell.angle_alpha   90.00
_cell.angle_beta   90.00
_cell.angle_gamma   90.00
#
_symmetry.space_group_name_H-M   'P 1'
#
loop_
_entity.id
_entity.type
_entity.pdbx_description
1 polymer ?
#
loop_
_entity_poly.entity_id
_entity_poly.type
_entity_poly.pdbx_seq_one_letter_code
_entity_poly.pdbx_strand_id
1 'polypeptide(L)'
;MIYAEGTPTESYLETGNRHAFANGGGALTLHPDFAQKLREQTGCAPFAEFGPIVEKTRAQILARTNQHLTNNPGLTLHTNQDGTVIIASRSAIPGHLNPDPRDQRILGVKIKSLHAGAQKIPLDHPDLTAGWHTVEADGRWTNGRAIIPATLAKDGPITIELAATLAYPAPQPKRQYA
;
A
#
# COMPACT_ATOMS: atom_id res chain seq x y z
N MET A 1 -7.30 -24.77 -7.18
CA MET A 1 -7.79 -25.26 -5.87
C MET A 1 -7.28 -26.68 -5.69
N ILE A 2 -6.79 -26.99 -4.49
CA ILE A 2 -6.31 -28.32 -4.12
C ILE A 2 -7.39 -28.97 -3.25
N TYR A 3 -7.60 -30.28 -3.39
CA TYR A 3 -8.56 -31.05 -2.61
C TYR A 3 -7.85 -32.20 -1.91
N ALA A 4 -8.22 -32.48 -0.65
CA ALA A 4 -7.80 -33.66 0.10
C ALA A 4 -9.06 -34.34 0.65
N GLU A 5 -9.23 -35.62 0.35
CA GLU A 5 -10.45 -36.39 0.70
C GLU A 5 -11.75 -35.67 0.29
N GLY A 6 -11.76 -35.07 -0.90
CA GLY A 6 -12.93 -34.36 -1.45
C GLY A 6 -13.22 -32.98 -0.83
N THR A 7 -12.43 -32.53 0.14
CA THR A 7 -12.60 -31.22 0.80
C THR A 7 -11.58 -30.21 0.25
N PRO A 8 -11.97 -28.95 -0.04
CA PRO A 8 -11.02 -27.91 -0.40
C PRO A 8 -9.94 -27.76 0.68
N THR A 9 -8.68 -27.73 0.26
CA THR A 9 -7.53 -27.55 1.15
C THR A 9 -6.51 -26.60 0.55
N GLU A 10 -5.71 -26.00 1.42
CA GLU A 10 -4.54 -25.21 1.06
C GLU A 10 -3.29 -26.11 1.13
N SER A 11 -2.27 -25.78 0.33
CA SER A 11 -0.94 -26.38 0.48
C SER A 11 -0.08 -25.51 1.39
N TYR A 12 0.77 -26.14 2.19
CA TYR A 12 1.71 -25.47 3.06
C TYR A 12 3.13 -25.93 2.73
N LEU A 13 4.05 -24.97 2.60
CA LEU A 13 5.47 -25.25 2.43
C LEU A 13 6.11 -25.31 3.81
N GLU A 14 6.70 -26.46 4.15
CA GLU A 14 7.45 -26.64 5.38
C GLU A 14 8.77 -25.87 5.32
N THR A 15 8.97 -24.92 6.25
CA THR A 15 10.19 -24.12 6.33
C THR A 15 10.84 -24.15 7.71
N GLY A 16 10.53 -25.18 8.50
CA GLY A 16 11.06 -25.42 9.84
C GLY A 16 10.24 -24.76 10.94
N ASN A 17 9.09 -24.16 10.61
CA ASN A 17 8.25 -23.41 11.54
C ASN A 17 6.94 -24.13 11.91
N ARG A 18 6.80 -25.43 11.62
CA ARG A 18 5.61 -26.22 11.99
C ARG A 18 5.23 -26.14 13.47
N HIS A 19 6.23 -26.13 14.35
CA HIS A 19 6.04 -26.04 15.81
C HIS A 19 5.55 -24.66 16.27
N ALA A 20 5.44 -23.66 15.38
CA ALA A 20 4.84 -22.37 15.69
C ALA A 20 3.30 -22.38 15.64
N PHE A 21 2.69 -23.46 15.14
CA PHE A 21 1.24 -23.56 14.94
C PHE A 21 0.62 -24.65 15.82
N ALA A 22 -0.57 -24.37 16.38
CA ALA A 22 -1.27 -25.29 17.27
C ALA A 22 -1.68 -26.62 16.59
N ASN A 23 -1.90 -26.60 15.28
CA ASN A 23 -2.21 -27.78 14.46
C ASN A 23 -0.95 -28.45 13.88
N GLY A 24 0.25 -28.09 14.35
CA GLY A 24 1.53 -28.62 13.86
C GLY A 24 1.83 -30.08 14.24
N GLY A 25 0.99 -30.71 15.06
CA GLY A 25 1.11 -32.13 15.44
C GLY A 25 2.20 -32.44 16.47
N GLY A 26 2.82 -31.42 17.07
CA GLY A 26 3.87 -31.56 18.09
C GLY A 26 3.77 -30.50 19.18
N ALA A 27 4.80 -30.42 20.04
CA ALA A 27 4.87 -29.37 21.06
C ALA A 27 4.90 -27.99 20.41
N LEU A 28 4.08 -27.06 20.93
CA LEU A 28 3.98 -25.69 20.46
C LEU A 28 5.11 -24.85 21.06
N THR A 29 5.86 -24.14 20.21
CA THR A 29 6.86 -23.17 20.64
C THR A 29 6.15 -21.93 21.19
N LEU A 30 6.42 -21.55 22.45
CA LEU A 30 5.79 -20.38 23.09
C LEU A 30 6.24 -19.04 22.50
N HIS A 31 7.48 -18.95 22.01
CA HIS A 31 8.07 -17.75 21.42
C HIS A 31 8.70 -18.06 20.05
N PRO A 32 7.89 -18.32 19.01
CA PRO A 32 8.40 -18.61 17.68
C PRO A 32 8.99 -17.35 17.04
N ASP A 33 10.11 -17.48 16.33
CA ASP A 33 10.75 -16.39 15.59
C ASP A 33 10.21 -16.23 14.16
N PHE A 34 9.36 -17.17 13.70
CA PHE A 34 8.80 -17.26 12.34
C PHE A 34 9.84 -17.12 11.21
N ALA A 35 11.11 -17.41 11.49
CA ALA A 35 12.18 -17.31 10.51
C ALA A 35 12.11 -18.45 9.49
N GLN A 36 12.60 -18.21 8.28
CA GLN A 36 12.61 -19.16 7.17
C GLN A 36 13.88 -20.04 7.18
N LYS A 37 14.39 -20.36 8.37
CA LYS A 37 15.72 -20.95 8.58
C LYS A 37 15.98 -22.22 7.78
N LEU A 38 15.02 -23.14 7.73
CA LEU A 38 15.18 -24.38 6.95
C LEU A 38 15.34 -24.04 5.47
N ARG A 39 14.53 -23.10 4.97
CA ARG A 39 14.56 -22.69 3.57
C ARG A 39 15.87 -21.98 3.19
N GLU A 40 16.39 -21.14 4.07
CA GLU A 40 17.69 -20.50 3.89
C GLU A 40 18.84 -21.51 3.83
N GLN A 41 18.78 -22.56 4.65
CA GLN A 41 19.85 -23.56 4.78
C GLN A 41 19.80 -24.65 3.70
N THR A 42 18.60 -25.11 3.32
CA THR A 42 18.43 -26.28 2.47
C THR A 42 17.88 -25.94 1.08
N GLY A 43 17.58 -24.67 0.81
CA GLY A 43 17.12 -24.22 -0.49
C GLY A 43 18.17 -24.42 -1.58
N CYS A 44 17.77 -24.94 -2.74
CA CYS A 44 18.67 -25.07 -3.89
C CYS A 44 19.03 -23.73 -4.57
N ALA A 45 18.46 -22.63 -4.10
CA ALA A 45 18.72 -21.27 -4.56
C ALA A 45 18.67 -20.30 -3.35
N PRO A 46 19.39 -19.16 -3.41
CA PRO A 46 19.36 -18.17 -2.34
C PRO A 46 17.94 -17.72 -2.00
N PHE A 47 17.62 -17.66 -0.71
CA PHE A 47 16.39 -17.05 -0.22
C PHE A 47 16.59 -15.53 -0.17
N ALA A 48 15.87 -14.80 -1.00
CA ALA A 48 15.96 -13.34 -1.10
C ALA A 48 14.57 -12.72 -1.15
N GLU A 49 14.29 -11.82 -0.22
CA GLU A 49 13.00 -11.10 -0.14
C GLU A 49 13.08 -9.69 -0.74
N PHE A 50 14.29 -9.14 -0.86
CA PHE A 50 14.58 -7.84 -1.47
C PHE A 50 15.99 -7.80 -2.08
N GLY A 51 16.33 -6.68 -2.71
CA GLY A 51 17.65 -6.44 -3.30
C GLY A 51 17.75 -6.87 -4.77
N PRO A 52 18.97 -6.85 -5.34
CA PRO A 52 19.17 -6.84 -6.79
C PRO A 52 18.55 -8.04 -7.53
N ILE A 53 18.59 -9.24 -6.93
CA ILE A 53 18.03 -10.45 -7.56
C ILE A 53 16.49 -10.40 -7.60
N VAL A 54 15.86 -9.86 -6.55
CA VAL A 54 14.41 -9.71 -6.47
C VAL A 54 13.95 -8.60 -7.41
N GLU A 55 14.62 -7.46 -7.38
CA GLU A 55 14.30 -6.33 -8.26
C GLU A 55 14.40 -6.69 -9.73
N LYS A 56 15.47 -7.40 -10.13
CA LYS A 56 15.64 -7.87 -11.52
C LYS A 56 14.52 -8.84 -11.93
N THR A 57 14.20 -9.80 -11.06
CA THR A 57 13.11 -10.77 -11.31
C THR A 57 11.76 -10.06 -11.42
N ARG A 58 11.47 -9.13 -10.51
CA ARG A 58 10.25 -8.34 -10.52
C ARG A 58 10.12 -7.46 -11.74
N ALA A 59 11.19 -6.80 -12.18
CA ALA A 59 11.18 -6.03 -13.43
C ALA A 59 10.77 -6.89 -14.63
N GLN A 60 11.28 -8.14 -14.71
CA GLN A 60 10.89 -9.08 -15.77
C GLN A 60 9.43 -9.53 -15.67
N ILE A 61 8.90 -9.71 -14.46
CA ILE A 61 7.48 -10.07 -14.27
C ILE A 61 6.59 -8.89 -14.66
N LEU A 62 6.88 -7.69 -14.14
CA LEU A 62 6.11 -6.48 -14.42
C LEU A 62 6.03 -6.19 -15.93
N ALA A 63 7.14 -6.33 -16.65
CA ALA A 63 7.18 -6.19 -18.10
C ALA A 63 6.24 -7.15 -18.86
N ARG A 64 5.88 -8.31 -18.27
CA ARG A 64 4.97 -9.29 -18.87
C ARG A 64 3.51 -9.08 -18.48
N THR A 65 3.23 -8.32 -17.42
CA THR A 65 1.86 -8.15 -16.91
C THR A 65 0.95 -7.27 -17.78
N ASN A 66 1.52 -6.54 -18.75
CA ASN A 66 0.81 -5.53 -19.55
C ASN A 66 -0.06 -4.60 -18.68
N GLN A 67 0.44 -4.22 -17.50
CA GLN A 67 -0.26 -3.28 -16.63
C GLN A 67 -0.40 -1.93 -17.35
N HIS A 68 -1.64 -1.49 -17.50
CA HIS A 68 -1.92 -0.14 -17.94
C HIS A 68 -1.81 0.80 -16.75
N LEU A 69 -0.76 1.62 -16.74
CA LEU A 69 -0.52 2.60 -15.69
C LEU A 69 -0.78 4.03 -16.19
N THR A 70 -1.10 4.92 -15.27
CA THR A 70 -1.25 6.35 -15.52
C THR A 70 -0.57 7.15 -14.42
N ASN A 71 0.03 8.29 -14.78
CA ASN A 71 0.58 9.24 -13.80
C ASN A 71 -0.47 10.26 -13.34
N ASN A 72 -1.67 10.23 -13.90
CA ASN A 72 -2.75 11.12 -13.48
C ASN A 72 -3.36 10.60 -12.16
N PRO A 73 -3.21 11.32 -11.04
CA PRO A 73 -3.80 10.91 -9.78
C PRO A 73 -5.33 10.99 -9.78
N GLY A 74 -5.97 11.67 -10.74
CA GLY A 74 -7.42 11.90 -10.70
C GLY A 74 -7.84 12.62 -9.42
N LEU A 75 -6.99 13.57 -8.99
CA LEU A 75 -7.11 14.25 -7.72
C LEU A 75 -8.36 15.14 -7.69
N THR A 76 -9.18 14.98 -6.65
CA THR A 76 -10.36 15.81 -6.41
C THR A 76 -10.45 16.20 -4.93
N LEU A 77 -11.07 17.35 -4.67
CA LEU A 77 -11.41 17.84 -3.34
C LEU A 77 -12.92 17.94 -3.22
N HIS A 78 -13.49 17.27 -2.22
CA HIS A 78 -14.93 17.20 -2.01
C HIS A 78 -15.25 17.72 -0.61
N THR A 79 -16.05 18.78 -0.52
CA THR A 79 -16.56 19.29 0.75
C THR A 79 -17.92 18.66 1.04
N ASN A 80 -18.03 17.99 2.18
CA ASN A 80 -19.28 17.42 2.67
C ASN A 80 -20.16 18.49 3.34
N GLN A 81 -21.43 18.16 3.57
CA GLN A 81 -22.39 19.05 4.24
C GLN A 81 -22.00 19.38 5.69
N ASP A 82 -21.26 18.48 6.36
CA ASP A 82 -20.74 18.69 7.71
C ASP A 82 -19.47 19.57 7.75
N GLY A 83 -19.02 20.07 6.59
CA GLY A 83 -17.81 20.88 6.45
C GLY A 83 -16.51 20.08 6.33
N THR A 84 -16.57 18.76 6.44
CA THR A 84 -15.39 17.89 6.24
C THR A 84 -14.94 17.93 4.78
N VAL A 85 -13.63 18.02 4.53
CA VAL A 85 -13.08 17.98 3.17
C VAL A 85 -12.35 16.67 2.93
N ILE A 86 -12.65 16.02 1.81
CA ILE A 86 -12.01 14.77 1.38
C ILE A 86 -11.07 15.07 0.22
N ILE A 87 -9.80 14.69 0.39
CA ILE A 87 -8.82 14.59 -0.68
C ILE A 87 -8.94 13.18 -1.27
N ALA A 88 -9.47 13.06 -2.47
CA ALA A 88 -9.59 11.78 -3.17
C ALA A 88 -8.61 11.72 -4.35
N SER A 89 -7.96 10.58 -4.54
CA SER A 89 -7.08 10.31 -5.66
C SER A 89 -7.03 8.81 -5.94
N ARG A 90 -6.51 8.43 -7.11
CA ARG A 90 -6.04 7.08 -7.35
C ARG A 90 -4.96 6.74 -6.33
N SER A 91 -4.90 5.47 -5.98
CA SER A 91 -3.90 4.94 -5.08
C SER A 91 -3.29 3.65 -5.63
N ALA A 92 -2.08 3.38 -5.21
CA ALA A 92 -1.37 2.15 -5.55
C ALA A 92 -0.52 1.69 -4.37
N ILE A 93 -0.11 0.43 -4.41
CA ILE A 93 0.96 -0.08 -3.56
C ILE A 93 2.25 -0.01 -4.39
N PRO A 94 3.24 0.84 -4.07
CA PRO A 94 4.45 0.97 -4.88
C PRO A 94 5.16 -0.38 -5.07
N GLY A 95 5.18 -1.21 -4.03
CA GLY A 95 5.71 -2.57 -4.08
C GLY A 95 4.93 -3.54 -4.96
N HIS A 96 3.83 -3.14 -5.62
CA HIS A 96 3.16 -3.90 -6.67
C HIS A 96 3.51 -3.41 -8.09
N LEU A 97 4.03 -2.20 -8.20
CA LEU A 97 4.28 -1.53 -9.49
C LEU A 97 5.78 -1.36 -9.77
N ASN A 98 6.61 -1.38 -8.74
CA ASN A 98 8.04 -1.14 -8.83
C ASN A 98 8.85 -2.45 -8.70
N PRO A 99 10.10 -2.45 -9.20
CA PRO A 99 11.04 -3.53 -8.97
C PRO A 99 11.29 -3.79 -7.49
N ASP A 100 11.48 -2.75 -6.68
CA ASP A 100 11.61 -2.88 -5.22
C ASP A 100 10.22 -3.14 -4.60
N PRO A 101 10.00 -4.32 -3.97
CA PRO A 101 8.72 -4.68 -3.41
C PRO A 101 8.47 -4.11 -2.02
N ARG A 102 9.44 -3.44 -1.37
CA ARG A 102 9.38 -3.23 0.08
C ARG A 102 8.29 -2.26 0.55
N ASP A 103 7.98 -1.24 -0.25
CA ASP A 103 6.93 -0.29 0.14
C ASP A 103 5.54 -0.87 -0.16
N GLN A 104 4.95 -1.46 0.88
CA GLN A 104 3.64 -2.10 0.85
C GLN A 104 2.49 -1.15 1.26
N ARG A 105 2.77 0.14 1.44
CA ARG A 105 1.73 1.12 1.79
C ARG A 105 0.81 1.38 0.60
N ILE A 106 -0.48 1.55 0.86
CA ILE A 106 -1.41 2.11 -0.12
C ILE A 106 -1.18 3.61 -0.16
N LEU A 107 -0.61 4.14 -1.25
CA LEU A 107 -0.26 5.55 -1.40
C LEU A 107 -1.11 6.20 -2.51
N GLY A 108 -1.70 7.35 -2.19
CA GLY A 108 -2.36 8.25 -3.14
C GLY A 108 -1.37 9.30 -3.64
N VAL A 109 -1.58 10.56 -3.24
CA VAL A 109 -0.66 11.68 -3.50
C VAL A 109 0.12 12.07 -2.24
N LYS A 110 1.32 12.65 -2.43
CA LYS A 110 2.11 13.24 -1.34
C LYS A 110 1.84 14.73 -1.25
N ILE A 111 1.33 15.18 -0.11
CA ILE A 111 1.03 16.59 0.13
C ILE A 111 2.27 17.26 0.71
N LYS A 112 2.72 18.36 0.09
CA LYS A 112 3.83 19.19 0.55
C LYS A 112 3.35 20.30 1.50
N SER A 113 2.22 20.91 1.15
CA SER A 113 1.61 21.96 1.96
C SER A 113 0.09 21.93 1.85
N LEU A 114 -0.59 22.32 2.92
CA LEU A 114 -2.04 22.33 3.06
C LEU A 114 -2.47 23.64 3.72
N HIS A 115 -3.46 24.31 3.13
CA HIS A 115 -3.99 25.58 3.63
C HIS A 115 -5.52 25.59 3.58
N ALA A 116 -6.16 26.27 4.54
CA ALA A 116 -7.56 26.68 4.49
C ALA A 116 -7.61 28.21 4.37
N GLY A 117 -7.96 28.71 3.18
CA GLY A 117 -7.79 30.13 2.88
C GLY A 117 -6.33 30.57 3.03
N ALA A 118 -6.06 31.57 3.87
CA ALA A 118 -4.70 32.03 4.18
C ALA A 118 -4.01 31.22 5.30
N GLN A 119 -4.75 30.38 6.03
CA GLN A 119 -4.23 29.67 7.19
C GLN A 119 -3.54 28.38 6.77
N LYS A 120 -2.27 28.21 7.17
CA LYS A 120 -1.53 26.96 6.98
C LYS A 120 -1.98 25.91 8.00
N ILE A 121 -2.29 24.71 7.51
CA ILE A 121 -2.55 23.53 8.35
C ILE A 121 -1.25 22.71 8.41
N PRO A 122 -0.63 22.54 9.59
CA PRO A 122 0.55 21.68 9.74
C PRO A 122 0.24 20.24 9.31
N LEU A 123 1.13 19.62 8.53
CA LEU A 123 0.89 18.25 8.06
C LEU A 123 1.01 17.21 9.18
N ASP A 124 1.68 17.53 10.28
CA ASP A 124 1.76 16.75 11.51
C ASP A 124 0.61 17.05 12.50
N HIS A 125 -0.40 17.83 12.09
CA HIS A 125 -1.54 18.14 12.95
C HIS A 125 -2.23 16.85 13.41
N PRO A 126 -2.52 16.69 14.72
CA PRO A 126 -2.99 15.44 15.31
C PRO A 126 -4.34 14.97 14.74
N ASP A 127 -5.21 15.89 14.32
CA ASP A 127 -6.52 15.54 13.74
C ASP A 127 -6.45 15.01 12.30
N LEU A 128 -5.31 15.13 11.60
CA LEU A 128 -5.10 14.55 10.28
C LEU A 128 -4.74 13.06 10.42
N THR A 129 -5.77 12.25 10.65
CA THR A 129 -5.63 10.81 10.93
C THR A 129 -6.13 9.95 9.76
N ALA A 130 -7.42 10.04 9.46
CA ALA A 130 -8.06 9.16 8.49
C ALA A 130 -7.52 9.38 7.07
N GLY A 131 -6.86 8.35 6.55
CA GLY A 131 -6.29 8.33 5.20
C GLY A 131 -4.93 9.02 5.06
N TRP A 132 -4.30 9.40 6.16
CA TRP A 132 -2.96 9.98 6.19
C TRP A 132 -1.92 8.98 6.72
N HIS A 133 -0.77 8.89 6.05
CA HIS A 133 0.40 8.13 6.54
C HIS A 133 1.20 8.94 7.56
N THR A 134 2.33 8.42 8.03
CA THR A 134 3.30 9.19 8.82
C THR A 134 3.86 10.36 8.00
N VAL A 135 4.21 11.47 8.67
CA VAL A 135 4.89 12.61 8.05
C VAL A 135 6.32 12.22 7.66
N GLU A 136 6.74 12.66 6.48
CA GLU A 136 8.09 12.54 5.95
C GLU A 136 8.69 13.97 5.78
N ALA A 137 10.01 14.09 5.62
CA ALA A 137 10.71 15.39 5.61
C ALA A 137 10.22 16.36 4.50
N ASP A 138 9.73 15.83 3.40
CA ASP A 138 9.29 16.52 2.19
C ASP A 138 7.76 16.50 1.98
N GLY A 139 7.00 16.01 2.97
CA GLY A 139 5.54 16.03 2.93
C GLY A 139 4.89 14.83 3.61
N ARG A 140 3.59 14.63 3.36
CA ARG A 140 2.81 13.54 3.95
C ARG A 140 1.99 12.83 2.89
N TRP A 141 2.15 11.51 2.80
CA TRP A 141 1.36 10.70 1.89
C TRP A 141 -0.08 10.55 2.38
N THR A 142 -1.01 10.61 1.43
CA THR A 142 -2.38 10.12 1.59
C THR A 142 -2.48 8.65 1.19
N ASN A 143 -3.55 7.96 1.54
CA ASN A 143 -3.82 6.58 1.10
C ASN A 143 -4.75 6.47 -0.13
N GLY A 144 -4.97 7.59 -0.83
CA GLY A 144 -5.99 7.70 -1.89
C GLY A 144 -7.28 8.37 -1.42
N ARG A 145 -7.55 8.41 -0.11
CA ARG A 145 -8.71 9.10 0.46
C ARG A 145 -8.39 9.66 1.84
N ALA A 146 -7.86 10.88 1.88
CA ALA A 146 -7.52 11.57 3.12
C ALA A 146 -8.62 12.54 3.57
N ILE A 147 -8.86 12.61 4.87
CA ILE A 147 -9.89 13.46 5.46
C ILE A 147 -9.24 14.68 6.14
N ILE A 148 -9.77 15.87 5.86
CA ILE A 148 -9.51 17.11 6.59
C ILE A 148 -10.78 17.42 7.39
N PRO A 149 -10.72 17.38 8.74
CA PRO A 149 -11.86 17.70 9.59
C PRO A 149 -12.40 19.12 9.35
N ALA A 150 -13.70 19.30 9.51
CA ALA A 150 -14.38 20.59 9.35
C ALA A 150 -13.77 21.70 10.23
N THR A 151 -13.27 21.35 11.42
CA THR A 151 -12.58 22.26 12.35
C THR A 151 -11.33 22.89 11.75
N LEU A 152 -10.64 22.19 10.84
CA LEU A 152 -9.46 22.67 10.13
C LEU A 152 -9.80 23.32 8.79
N ALA A 153 -10.91 22.91 8.16
CA ALA A 153 -11.34 23.44 6.87
C ALA A 153 -12.19 24.73 6.95
N LYS A 154 -12.53 25.19 8.15
CA LYS A 154 -13.44 26.33 8.38
C LYS A 154 -12.93 27.70 7.89
N ASP A 155 -11.61 27.86 7.78
CA ASP A 155 -10.97 29.17 7.52
C ASP A 155 -10.89 29.54 6.03
N GLY A 156 -11.46 28.71 5.14
CA GLY A 156 -11.60 29.01 3.72
C GLY A 156 -11.45 27.79 2.81
N PRO A 157 -11.38 28.00 1.48
CA PRO A 157 -11.19 26.90 0.54
C PRO A 157 -9.86 26.18 0.78
N ILE A 158 -9.89 24.85 0.67
CA ILE A 158 -8.69 24.02 0.82
C ILE A 158 -7.80 24.15 -0.41
N THR A 159 -6.54 24.52 -0.18
CA THR A 159 -5.49 24.55 -1.21
C THR A 159 -4.37 23.60 -0.80
N ILE A 160 -3.89 22.80 -1.76
CA ILE A 160 -2.80 21.84 -1.55
C ILE A 160 -1.71 22.02 -2.60
N GLU A 161 -0.47 21.84 -2.16
CA GLU A 161 0.69 21.66 -3.05
C GLU A 161 1.13 20.20 -2.97
N LEU A 162 1.38 19.57 -4.12
CA LEU A 162 1.87 18.20 -4.17
C LEU A 162 3.39 18.17 -4.14
N ALA A 163 3.95 17.30 -3.30
CA ALA A 163 5.38 16.96 -3.34
C ALA A 163 5.67 15.90 -4.42
N ALA A 164 4.77 14.91 -4.56
CA ALA A 164 4.95 13.79 -5.46
C ALA A 164 3.61 13.09 -5.78
N THR A 165 3.61 12.38 -6.90
CA THR A 165 2.60 11.40 -7.30
C THR A 165 3.28 10.07 -7.63
N LEU A 166 2.50 9.05 -7.92
CA LEU A 166 2.98 7.74 -8.36
C LEU A 166 2.42 7.40 -9.75
N ALA A 167 2.89 6.30 -10.32
CA ALA A 167 2.13 5.58 -11.33
C ALA A 167 0.98 4.85 -10.64
N TYR A 168 -0.22 4.90 -11.22
CA TYR A 168 -1.41 4.24 -10.71
C TYR A 168 -1.98 3.28 -11.75
N PRO A 169 -2.67 2.19 -11.35
CA PRO A 169 -3.46 1.40 -12.27
C PRO A 169 -4.48 2.29 -12.99
N ALA A 170 -4.43 2.30 -14.32
CA ALA A 170 -5.41 2.98 -15.13
C ALA A 170 -6.76 2.26 -15.01
N PRO A 171 -7.90 2.98 -14.95
CA PRO A 171 -9.20 2.33 -15.00
C PRO A 171 -9.31 1.49 -16.27
N GLN A 172 -9.69 0.23 -16.16
CA GLN A 172 -10.04 -0.54 -17.34
C GLN A 172 -11.25 0.11 -18.01
N PRO A 173 -11.24 0.30 -19.34
CA PRO A 173 -12.45 0.74 -20.04
C PRO A 173 -13.56 -0.27 -19.74
N LYS A 174 -14.74 0.21 -19.32
CA LYS A 174 -15.91 -0.65 -19.15
C LYS A 174 -16.12 -1.36 -20.48
N ARG A 175 -16.11 -2.71 -20.49
CA ARG A 175 -16.52 -3.49 -21.65
C ARG A 175 -17.92 -3.01 -22.05
N GLN A 176 -18.03 -2.35 -23.20
CA GLN A 176 -19.32 -2.09 -23.82
C GLN A 176 -19.84 -3.47 -24.27
N TYR A 177 -20.88 -3.96 -23.59
CA TYR A 177 -21.67 -5.05 -24.15
C TYR A 177 -22.47 -4.43 -25.29
N ALA A 178 -22.20 -4.89 -26.52
CA ALA A 178 -23.04 -4.66 -27.69
C ALA A 178 -24.23 -5.61 -27.67
#